data_AF-F3FWU2-F1
#
_entry.id   AF-F3FWU2-F1
#
_cell.length_a   1.000
_cell.length_b   1.000
_cell.length_c   1.000
_cell.angle_alpha   90.00
_cell.angle_beta   90.00
_cell.angle_gamma   90.00
#
_symmetry.space_group_name_H-M   'P 1'
#
loop_
_entity.id
_entity.type
_entity.pdbx_description
1 polymer ?
#
loop_
_entity_poly.entity_id
_entity_poly.type
_entity_poly.pdbx_seq_one_letter_code
_entity_poly.pdbx_strand_id
1 'polypeptide(L)'
;ATGFLSIMENRTRRLPFHYQRLTIHAPLRSRLYSHARRVRSNVYDVQLFEVDNDGGVGALLAEVIGFTLREERVASEAQRP
;
A
#
# COMPACT_ATOMS: atom_id res chain seq x y z
N ALA A 1 6.07 1.48 4.09
CA ALA A 1 5.30 1.48 2.82
C ALA A 1 3.99 0.68 2.89
N THR A 2 3.67 -0.06 3.94
CA THR A 2 2.49 -0.95 3.96
C THR A 2 1.30 -0.44 4.80
N GLY A 3 1.54 0.57 5.65
CA GLY A 3 0.51 1.14 6.51
C GLY A 3 -0.51 2.06 5.81
N PHE A 4 -0.27 2.53 4.59
CA PHE A 4 -1.23 3.41 3.91
C PHE A 4 -2.44 2.65 3.34
N LEU A 5 -2.27 1.39 2.90
CA LEU A 5 -3.37 0.57 2.39
C LEU A 5 -4.29 0.03 3.49
N SER A 6 -3.77 -0.15 4.71
CA SER A 6 -4.61 -0.52 5.86
C SER A 6 -5.55 0.60 6.29
N ILE A 7 -5.24 1.86 5.96
CA ILE A 7 -6.05 3.03 6.34
C ILE A 7 -7.15 3.31 5.32
N MET A 8 -6.91 3.09 4.02
CA MET A 8 -7.86 3.44 2.96
C MET A 8 -9.19 2.65 2.97
N GLU A 9 -9.21 1.42 3.48
CA GLU A 9 -10.42 0.57 3.37
C GLU A 9 -11.31 0.52 4.62
N ASN A 10 -10.95 1.20 5.72
CA ASN A 10 -11.73 1.29 6.97
C ASN A 10 -12.38 -0.04 7.42
N ARG A 11 -11.69 -1.17 7.18
CA ARG A 11 -12.16 -2.53 7.48
C ARG A 11 -10.97 -3.38 7.92
N THR A 12 -11.13 -4.00 9.09
CA THR A 12 -10.38 -5.14 9.64
C THR A 12 -9.05 -5.47 8.95
N ARG A 13 -7.95 -5.06 9.60
CA ARG A 13 -6.56 -5.52 9.47
C ARG A 13 -6.28 -6.43 8.27
N ARG A 14 -5.96 -5.85 7.11
CA ARG A 14 -5.41 -6.58 5.97
C ARG A 14 -3.89 -6.41 5.95
N LEU A 15 -3.18 -7.51 5.79
CA LEU A 15 -1.72 -7.51 5.71
C LEU A 15 -1.28 -7.46 4.25
N PRO A 16 -0.22 -6.70 3.93
CA PRO A 16 0.55 -6.87 2.70
C PRO A 16 0.89 -8.34 2.50
N PHE A 17 0.60 -8.88 1.33
CA PHE A 17 0.89 -10.29 1.06
C PHE A 17 1.90 -10.45 -0.05
N HIS A 18 1.70 -9.76 -1.17
CA HIS A 18 2.52 -9.93 -2.37
C HIS A 18 2.55 -8.64 -3.19
N TYR A 19 3.59 -8.45 -3.99
CA TYR A 19 3.63 -7.48 -5.09
C TYR A 19 4.29 -8.12 -6.31
N GLN A 20 3.81 -7.79 -7.50
CA GLN A 20 4.40 -8.32 -8.73
C GLN A 20 5.73 -7.63 -9.03
N ARG A 21 5.79 -6.31 -8.86
CA ARG A 21 6.98 -5.51 -9.13
C ARG A 21 7.04 -4.32 -8.18
N LEU A 22 8.24 -4.06 -7.67
CA LEU A 22 8.60 -2.82 -6.98
C LEU A 22 9.72 -2.16 -7.79
N THR A 23 9.51 -0.92 -8.20
CA THR A 23 10.55 -0.10 -8.82
C THR A 23 10.83 1.09 -7.91
N ILE A 24 12.09 1.33 -7.58
CA ILE A 24 12.55 2.49 -6.84
C ILE A 24 13.40 3.33 -7.79
N HIS A 25 12.89 4.49 -8.17
CA HIS A 25 13.54 5.42 -9.10
C HIS A 25 14.51 6.35 -8.37
N ALA A 26 14.21 6.67 -7.10
CA ALA A 26 15.02 7.54 -6.26
C ALA A 26 14.83 7.20 -4.77
N PRO A 27 15.72 7.67 -3.86
CA PRO A 27 15.56 7.46 -2.42
C PRO A 27 14.21 7.94 -1.90
N LEU A 28 13.54 7.11 -1.11
CA LEU A 28 12.28 7.47 -0.47
C LEU A 28 12.50 8.56 0.60
N ARG A 29 11.56 9.50 0.66
CA ARG A 29 11.56 10.58 1.65
C ARG A 29 10.73 10.22 2.88
N SER A 30 10.95 10.94 3.98
CA SER A 30 10.15 10.80 5.21
C SER A 30 8.69 11.23 5.00
N ARG A 31 8.44 12.18 4.09
CA ARG A 31 7.11 12.65 3.69
C ARG A 31 6.94 12.45 2.19
N LEU A 32 5.81 11.86 1.79
CA LEU A 32 5.49 11.55 0.41
C LEU A 32 3.98 11.54 0.20
N TYR A 33 3.56 11.68 -1.05
CA TYR A 33 2.20 11.37 -1.49
C TYR A 33 2.14 9.94 -1.98
N SER A 34 1.03 9.25 -1.69
CA SER A 34 0.72 7.95 -2.29
C SER A 34 -0.56 8.05 -3.10
N HIS A 35 -0.54 7.45 -4.29
CA HIS A 35 -1.72 7.25 -5.11
C HIS A 35 -1.92 5.76 -5.32
N ALA A 36 -3.02 5.22 -4.79
CA ALA A 36 -3.36 3.82 -4.91
C ALA A 36 -4.58 3.66 -5.82
N ARG A 37 -4.45 2.81 -6.84
CA ARG A 37 -5.51 2.49 -7.79
C ARG A 37 -5.80 1.01 -7.75
N ARG A 38 -7.07 0.64 -7.53
CA ARG A 38 -7.50 -0.76 -7.64
C ARG A 38 -7.53 -1.17 -9.11
N VAL A 39 -6.86 -2.28 -9.45
CA VAL A 39 -6.78 -2.79 -10.83
C VAL A 39 -7.59 -4.06 -11.04
N ARG A 40 -7.75 -4.87 -9.99
CA ARG A 40 -8.59 -6.07 -9.93
C ARG A 40 -9.12 -6.24 -8.51
N SER A 41 -9.89 -7.30 -8.26
CA SER A 41 -10.34 -7.58 -6.90
C SER A 41 -9.16 -7.85 -5.96
N ASN A 42 -9.02 -7.05 -4.89
CA ASN A 42 -7.93 -7.08 -3.92
C ASN A 42 -6.50 -6.91 -4.52
N VAL A 43 -6.38 -6.31 -5.70
CA VAL A 43 -5.09 -5.99 -6.34
C VAL A 43 -5.03 -4.50 -6.65
N TYR A 44 -3.93 -3.86 -6.27
CA TYR A 44 -3.71 -2.42 -6.36
C TYR A 44 -2.37 -2.12 -7.02
N ASP A 45 -2.34 -1.07 -7.83
CA ASP A 45 -1.10 -0.41 -8.22
C ASP A 45 -0.94 0.84 -7.36
N VAL A 46 0.29 1.11 -6.92
CA VAL A 46 0.61 2.22 -6.03
C VAL A 46 1.76 3.01 -6.62
N GLN A 47 1.61 4.33 -6.66
CA GLN A 47 2.68 5.26 -6.99
C GLN A 47 2.99 6.12 -5.76
N LEU A 48 4.29 6.36 -5.53
CA LEU A 48 4.80 7.17 -4.43
C LEU A 48 5.54 8.38 -5.00
N PHE A 49 5.11 9.58 -4.61
CA PHE A 49 5.64 10.84 -5.11
C PHE A 49 6.27 11.65 -3.99
N GLU A 50 7.29 12.43 -4.32
CA GLU A 50 7.84 13.45 -3.43
C GLU A 50 6.78 14.51 -3.09
N VAL A 51 6.98 15.20 -1.97
CA VAL A 51 6.28 16.47 -1.71
C VAL A 51 7.20 17.57 -2.23
N ASP A 52 6.73 18.38 -3.18
CA ASP A 52 7.52 19.50 -3.70
C ASP A 52 7.67 20.63 -2.67
N ASN A 53 8.44 21.67 -3.03
CA ASN A 53 8.74 22.79 -2.15
C ASN A 53 7.50 23.62 -1.77
N ASP A 54 6.46 23.60 -2.60
CA ASP A 54 5.19 24.31 -2.38
C ASP A 54 4.17 23.42 -1.62
N GLY A 55 4.57 22.21 -1.24
CA GLY A 55 3.71 21.23 -0.59
C GLY A 55 2.79 20.48 -1.56
N GLY A 56 3.04 20.56 -2.86
CA GLY A 56 2.37 19.84 -3.93
C GLY A 56 3.00 18.48 -4.24
N VAL A 57 2.53 17.86 -5.34
CA VAL A 57 3.01 16.54 -5.78
C VAL A 57 4.25 16.71 -6.64
N GLY A 58 5.38 16.22 -6.15
CA GLY A 58 6.67 16.23 -6.84
C GLY A 58 6.94 14.97 -7.68
N ALA A 59 8.22 14.65 -7.84
CA ALA A 59 8.68 13.56 -8.69
C ALA A 59 8.21 12.17 -8.20
N LEU A 60 8.02 11.24 -9.14
CA LEU A 60 7.77 9.83 -8.81
C LEU A 60 9.04 9.20 -8.22
N LEU A 61 8.95 8.71 -6.99
CA LEU A 61 10.06 8.09 -6.27
C LEU A 61 10.05 6.57 -6.39
N ALA A 62 8.86 5.96 -6.37
CA ALA A 62 8.69 4.53 -6.49
C ALA A 62 7.29 4.15 -6.96
N GLU A 63 7.16 2.96 -7.50
CA GLU A 63 5.87 2.36 -7.83
C GLU A 63 5.84 0.88 -7.47
N VAL A 64 4.65 0.41 -7.09
CA VAL A 64 4.36 -0.98 -6.75
C VAL A 64 3.24 -1.44 -7.66
N ILE A 65 3.51 -2.45 -8.48
CA ILE A 65 2.54 -3.02 -9.40
C ILE A 65 2.03 -4.34 -8.84
N GLY A 66 0.73 -4.57 -8.96
CA GLY A 66 0.09 -5.82 -8.56
C GLY A 66 0.20 -6.11 -7.06
N PHE A 67 0.12 -5.08 -6.23
CA PHE A 67 0.13 -5.21 -4.78
C PHE A 67 -1.17 -5.87 -4.30
N THR A 68 -1.04 -6.94 -3.52
CA THR A 68 -2.17 -7.67 -2.95
C THR A 68 -2.21 -7.57 -1.44
N LEU A 69 -3.44 -7.48 -0.94
CA LEU A 69 -3.75 -7.52 0.48
C LEU A 69 -4.33 -8.89 0.81
N ARG A 70 -3.80 -9.54 1.84
CA ARG A 70 -4.41 -10.73 2.43
C ARG A 70 -5.23 -10.32 3.64
N GLU A 71 -6.41 -10.91 3.76
CA GLU A 71 -7.19 -10.81 4.99
C GLU A 71 -6.42 -11.51 6.11
N GLU A 72 -6.13 -10.78 7.20
CA GLU A 72 -5.69 -11.42 8.42
C GLU A 72 -6.82 -12.37 8.83
N ARG A 73 -6.58 -13.69 8.74
CA ARG A 73 -7.46 -14.64 9.39
C ARG A 73 -7.36 -14.30 10.87
N VAL A 74 -8.33 -13.57 11.40
CA VAL A 74 -8.64 -13.66 12.83
C VAL A 74 -8.81 -15.15 13.03
N ALA A 75 -7.95 -15.76 13.83
CA ALA A 75 -8.19 -17.12 14.28
C ALA A 75 -9.53 -17.04 14.99
N SER A 76 -10.62 -17.37 14.28
CA SER A 76 -11.91 -17.64 14.91
C SER A 76 -11.57 -18.64 15.99
N GLU A 77 -11.79 -18.22 17.23
CA GLU A 77 -11.55 -18.98 18.45
C GLU A 77 -11.93 -20.44 18.22
N ALA A 78 -10.93 -21.23 17.87
CA ALA A 78 -11.09 -22.65 17.71
C ALA A 78 -10.93 -23.21 19.11
N GLN A 79 -12.02 -23.81 19.58
CA GLN A 79 -12.11 -24.74 20.70
C GLN A 79 -11.88 -24.17 22.11
N ARG A 80 -12.99 -23.95 22.80
CA ARG A 80 -13.15 -24.58 24.12
C ARG A 80 -14.38 -25.50 24.09
N PRO A 81 -14.25 -26.76 24.51
CA PRO A 81 -15.39 -27.65 24.74
C PRO A 81 -16.26 -27.15 25.90
#